data_AF-A0A8T3QHY9-F1
#
_entry.id   AF-A0A8T3QHY9-F1
#
_cell.length_a   1.000
_cell.length_b   1.000
_cell.length_c   1.000
_cell.angle_alpha   90.00
_cell.angle_beta   90.00
_cell.angle_gamma   90.00
#
_symmetry.space_group_name_H-M   'P 1'
#
loop_
_entity.id
_entity.type
_entity.pdbx_description
1 polymer ?
#
loop_
_entity_poly.entity_id
_entity_poly.type
_entity_poly.pdbx_seq_one_letter_code
_entity_poly.pdbx_strand_id
1 'polypeptide(L)'
;MAVTVILPRSLVSLIPGTVRTCEVEATTVDEALARLDERTPGLRNRLVDSGPTIRQHINVFVDGQQARLDTALSPDATIHVIPAVSGG
;
A
#
# COMPACT_ATOMS: atom_id res chain seq x y z
N MET A 1 -4.16 -7.24 13.01
CA MET A 1 -4.32 -5.96 13.73
C MET A 1 -4.91 -4.97 12.74
N ALA A 2 -5.88 -4.16 13.14
CA ALA A 2 -6.46 -3.15 12.27
C ALA A 2 -5.41 -2.09 11.95
N VAL A 3 -5.21 -1.83 10.65
CA VAL A 3 -4.32 -0.80 10.13
C VAL A 3 -5.00 -0.05 9.01
N THR A 4 -4.62 1.22 8.83
CA THR A 4 -5.19 2.08 7.79
C THR A 4 -4.23 2.20 6.63
N VAL A 5 -4.67 1.84 5.42
CA VAL A 5 -3.89 2.05 4.18
C VAL A 5 -4.48 3.22 3.40
N ILE A 6 -3.63 4.18 3.05
CA ILE A 6 -3.97 5.36 2.26
C ILE A 6 -3.29 5.25 0.91
N LEU A 7 -4.11 5.03 -0.12
CA LEU A 7 -3.69 4.93 -1.51
C LEU A 7 -3.60 6.33 -2.16
N PRO A 8 -2.73 6.49 -3.17
CA PRO A 8 -2.61 7.76 -3.84
C PRO A 8 -3.78 7.98 -4.80
N ARG A 9 -4.18 9.26 -4.95
CA ARG A 9 -5.32 9.64 -5.79
C ARG A 9 -5.18 9.14 -7.23
N SER A 10 -3.97 9.16 -7.79
CA SER A 10 -3.70 8.67 -9.14
C SER A 10 -4.04 7.19 -9.32
N LEU A 11 -3.74 6.36 -8.32
CA LEU A 11 -4.06 4.93 -8.35
C LEU A 11 -5.56 4.68 -8.19
N VAL A 12 -6.20 5.41 -7.27
CA VAL A 12 -7.65 5.34 -7.04
C VAL A 12 -8.42 5.73 -8.30
N SER A 13 -8.00 6.78 -9.00
CA SER A 13 -8.63 7.21 -10.26
C SER A 13 -8.38 6.23 -11.42
N LEU A 14 -7.27 5.49 -11.39
CA LEU A 14 -6.92 4.53 -12.44
C LEU A 14 -7.72 3.23 -12.33
N ILE A 15 -8.16 2.85 -11.13
CA ILE A 15 -8.78 1.54 -10.86
C ILE A 15 -10.19 1.77 -10.29
N PRO A 16 -11.25 1.63 -11.10
CA PRO A 16 -12.64 1.80 -10.66
C PRO A 16 -12.97 0.90 -9.46
N GLY A 17 -13.73 1.44 -8.49
CA GLY A 17 -14.12 0.72 -7.28
C GLY A 17 -13.08 0.73 -6.16
N THR A 18 -11.87 1.26 -6.41
CA THR A 18 -10.86 1.45 -5.36
C THR A 18 -11.25 2.60 -4.45
N VAL A 19 -11.04 2.44 -3.14
CA VAL A 19 -11.24 3.50 -2.15
C VAL A 19 -9.89 4.04 -1.71
N ARG A 20 -9.83 5.35 -1.45
CA ARG A 20 -8.58 6.02 -1.07
C ARG A 20 -8.04 5.57 0.28
N THR A 21 -8.93 5.33 1.25
CA THR A 21 -8.57 4.92 2.61
C THR A 21 -9.27 3.61 2.90
N CYS A 22 -8.49 2.60 3.26
CA CYS A 22 -8.97 1.24 3.51
C CYS A 22 -8.44 0.74 4.85
N GLU A 23 -9.33 0.23 5.68
CA GLU A 23 -8.95 -0.44 6.93
C GLU A 23 -8.86 -1.95 6.70
N VAL A 24 -7.74 -2.55 7.07
CA VAL A 24 -7.46 -3.98 6.87
C VAL A 24 -6.80 -4.60 8.10
N GLU A 25 -6.99 -5.90 8.28
CA GLU A 25 -6.30 -6.68 9.30
C GLU A 25 -4.99 -7.23 8.74
N ALA A 26 -3.86 -6.77 9.26
CA ALA A 26 -2.53 -7.21 8.85
C ALA A 26 -1.52 -7.11 10.00
N THR A 27 -0.38 -7.79 9.84
CA THR A 27 0.79 -7.71 10.74
C THR A 27 2.05 -7.21 10.02
N THR A 28 2.04 -7.21 8.68
CA THR A 28 3.11 -6.67 7.84
C THR A 28 2.55 -5.82 6.70
N VAL A 29 3.38 -4.97 6.10
CA VAL A 29 3.03 -4.23 4.87
C VAL A 29 2.61 -5.19 3.76
N ASP A 30 3.29 -6.32 3.62
CA ASP A 30 2.97 -7.31 2.58
C ASP A 30 1.55 -7.86 2.71
N GLU A 31 1.18 -8.25 3.93
CA GLU A 31 -0.17 -8.72 4.25
C GLU A 31 -1.21 -7.62 4.01
N ALA A 32 -0.95 -6.38 4.42
CA ALA A 32 -1.87 -5.28 4.21
C ALA A 32 -2.15 -5.07 2.70
N LEU A 33 -1.12 -5.10 1.86
CA LEU A 33 -1.28 -4.98 0.41
C LEU A 33 -1.98 -6.19 -0.21
N ALA A 34 -1.77 -7.40 0.32
CA ALA A 34 -2.50 -8.60 -0.09
C ALA A 34 -4.00 -8.48 0.24
N ARG A 35 -4.36 -7.98 1.43
CA ARG A 35 -5.76 -7.72 1.81
C ARG A 35 -6.44 -6.69 0.93
N LEU A 36 -5.72 -5.68 0.47
CA LEU A 36 -6.26 -4.73 -0.50
C LEU A 36 -6.52 -5.38 -1.86
N ASP A 37 -5.68 -6.31 -2.29
CA ASP A 37 -5.87 -7.04 -3.55
C ASP A 37 -7.10 -7.95 -3.51
N GLU A 38 -7.40 -8.57 -2.36
CA GLU A 38 -8.64 -9.34 -2.15
C GLU A 38 -9.89 -8.47 -2.39
N ARG A 39 -9.85 -7.18 -2.03
CA ARG A 39 -10.95 -6.22 -2.23
C ARG A 39 -10.97 -5.61 -3.62
N THR A 40 -9.80 -5.43 -4.23
CA THR A 40 -9.64 -4.84 -5.55
C THR A 40 -8.62 -5.67 -6.34
N PRO A 41 -9.08 -6.74 -7.01
CA PRO A 41 -8.19 -7.68 -7.69
C PRO A 41 -7.28 -6.99 -8.71
N GLY A 42 -5.96 -7.22 -8.58
CA GLY A 42 -4.94 -6.66 -9.44
C GLY A 42 -4.34 -5.33 -8.95
N LEU A 43 -4.81 -4.80 -7.82
CA LEU A 43 -4.22 -3.62 -7.18
C LEU A 43 -2.78 -3.88 -6.75
N ARG A 44 -2.50 -5.04 -6.14
CA ARG A 44 -1.15 -5.39 -5.67
C ARG A 44 -0.15 -5.45 -6.82
N ASN A 45 -0.55 -5.92 -7.99
CA ASN A 45 0.30 -5.94 -9.19
C ASN A 45 0.75 -4.54 -9.65
N ARG A 46 0.05 -3.48 -9.23
CA ARG A 46 0.41 -2.08 -9.50
C ARG A 46 1.35 -1.48 -8.45
N LEU A 47 1.55 -2.16 -7.32
CA LEU A 47 2.34 -1.70 -6.17
C LEU A 47 3.61 -2.53 -5.96
N VAL A 48 3.53 -3.82 -6.27
CA VAL A 48 4.57 -4.83 -6.06
C VAL A 48 4.96 -5.40 -7.42
N ASP A 49 6.25 -5.65 -7.62
CA ASP A 49 6.76 -6.37 -8.80
C ASP A 49 6.50 -7.87 -8.67
N SER A 50 6.92 -8.68 -9.66
CA SER A 50 6.71 -10.14 -9.65
C SER A 50 7.42 -10.88 -8.51
N GLY A 51 8.34 -10.22 -7.79
CA GLY A 51 8.98 -10.71 -6.57
C GLY A 51 8.50 -9.98 -5.31
N PRO A 52 9.08 -10.25 -4.14
CA PRO A 52 8.73 -9.58 -2.88
C PRO A 52 9.37 -8.18 -2.81
N THR A 53 9.08 -7.32 -3.79
CA THR A 53 9.68 -5.99 -3.88
C THR A 53 8.65 -4.95 -4.31
N ILE A 54 8.57 -3.85 -3.56
CA ILE A 54 7.78 -2.69 -3.94
C ILE A 54 8.35 -2.13 -5.24
N ARG A 55 7.47 -1.80 -6.20
CA ARG A 55 7.88 -1.23 -7.49
C ARG A 55 8.68 0.04 -7.28
N GLN A 56 9.74 0.23 -8.08
CA GLN A 56 10.64 1.39 -7.99
C GLN A 56 9.93 2.76 -8.02
N HIS A 57 8.76 2.83 -8.66
CA HIS A 57 7.99 4.07 -8.78
C HIS A 57 6.93 4.23 -7.67
N ILE A 58 7.03 3.46 -6.59
CA ILE A 58 6.14 3.46 -5.44
C ILE A 58 6.99 3.52 -4.17
N ASN A 59 6.66 4.45 -3.30
CA ASN A 59 7.19 4.53 -1.95
C ASN A 59 6.10 4.15 -0.96
N VAL A 60 6.44 3.33 0.01
CA VAL A 60 5.55 2.97 1.12
C VAL A 60 6.14 3.51 2.41
N PHE A 61 5.29 4.13 3.22
CA PHE A 61 5.64 4.62 4.55
C PHE A 61 4.69 4.04 5.58
N VAL A 62 5.22 3.65 6.74
CA VAL A 62 4.45 3.27 7.92
C VAL A 62 4.71 4.35 8.97
N ASP A 63 3.66 5.02 9.42
CA ASP A 63 3.73 6.10 10.42
C ASP A 63 4.80 7.17 10.09
N GLY A 64 4.91 7.50 8.80
CA GLY A 64 5.85 8.49 8.28
C GLY A 64 7.29 8.01 8.05
N GLN A 65 7.61 6.74 8.37
CA GLN A 65 8.93 6.15 8.12
C GLN A 65 8.91 5.24 6.89
N GLN A 66 9.98 5.27 6.09
CA GLN A 66 10.07 4.44 4.88
C GLN A 66 10.01 2.95 5.24
N ALA A 67 9.18 2.20 4.53
CA ALA A 67 8.89 0.80 4.80
C ALA A 67 9.12 -0.08 3.59
N ARG A 68 9.35 -1.36 3.87
CA ARG A 68 9.46 -2.47 2.92
C ARG A 68 8.31 -3.46 3.16
N LEU A 69 8.13 -4.44 2.27
CA LEU A 69 7.04 -5.43 2.41
C LEU A 69 7.11 -6.21 3.72
N ASP A 70 8.32 -6.55 4.17
CA ASP A 70 8.59 -7.27 5.42
C ASP A 70 8.50 -6.40 6.68
N THR A 71 8.19 -5.10 6.54
CA THR A 71 8.05 -4.20 7.69
C THR A 71 6.84 -4.60 8.52
N ALA A 72 7.10 -4.93 9.80
CA ALA A 72 6.07 -5.24 10.78
C ALA A 72 5.25 -3.99 11.12
N LEU A 73 3.96 -4.21 11.39
CA LEU A 73 3.01 -3.15 11.70
C LEU A 73 2.62 -3.19 13.17
N SER A 74 2.58 -2.00 13.78
CA SER A 74 1.93 -1.79 15.07
C SER A 74 0.40 -1.82 14.90
N PRO A 75 -0.37 -2.09 15.98
CA PRO A 75 -1.79 -1.81 15.97
C PRO A 75 -2.03 -0.33 15.63
N ASP A 76 -3.08 -0.06 14.86
CA ASP A 76 -3.50 1.28 14.43
C ASP A 76 -2.48 2.02 13.53
N ALA A 77 -1.47 1.32 13.03
CA ALA A 77 -0.49 1.89 12.12
C ALA A 77 -1.14 2.42 10.84
N THR A 78 -0.59 3.52 10.33
CA THR A 78 -1.02 4.13 9.07
C THR A 78 0.02 3.91 7.97
N ILE A 79 -0.41 3.22 6.91
CA ILE A 79 0.40 2.94 5.73
C ILE A 79 0.06 3.97 4.65
N HIS A 80 1.05 4.73 4.21
CA HIS A 80 0.93 5.63 3.06
C HIS A 80 1.60 5.03 1.83
N VAL A 81 0.84 4.90 0.75
CA VAL A 81 1.35 4.53 -0.57
C VAL A 81 1.46 5.80 -1.42
N ILE A 82 2.67 6.12 -1.86
CA ILE A 82 2.98 7.38 -2.56
C ILE A 82 3.69 7.05 -3.87
N PRO A 83 3.26 7.59 -5.03
CA PRO A 83 4.00 7.44 -6.27
C PRO A 83 5.34 8.15 -6.12
N ALA A 84 6.42 7.51 -6.57
CA ALA A 84 7.70 8.18 -6.71
C ALA A 84 7.58 9.16 -7.89
N VAL A 85 7.23 10.40 -7.58
CA VAL A 85 7.40 11.53 -8.47
C VAL A 85 8.73 12.17 -8.12
N SER A 86 9.68 12.11 -9.05
CA SER A 86 10.74 13.12 -9.10
C SER A 86 10.02 14.46 -9.27
N GLY A 87 9.99 15.29 -8.23
CA GLY A 87 9.44 16.64 -8.35
C GLY A 87 10.10 17.32 -9.56
N GLY A 88 9.26 17.88 -10.43
CA GLY A 88 9.71 18.86 -11.42
C GLY A 88 10.16 20.15 -10.75
#